data_AF-Q8XU00-F1
#
_entry.id   AF-Q8XU00-F1
#
_cell.length_a   1.000
_cell.length_b   1.000
_cell.length_c   1.000
_cell.angle_alpha   90.00
_cell.angle_beta   90.00
_cell.angle_gamma   90.00
#
_symmetry.space_group_name_H-M   'P 1'
#
loop_
_entity.id
_entity.type
_entity.pdbx_description
1 polymer ?
#
loop_
_entity_poly.entity_id
_entity_poly.type
_entity_poly.pdbx_seq_one_letter_code
_entity_poly.pdbx_strand_id
1 'polypeptide(L)'
;MPEPERCVTSRGTWLAIWPRMWHELWLVLATEPCAPPDLFCDLARDLAAALAPSPDGAPLAELVNDPQASRTLFATLAAEHIASESALVTFLQDAYATLGELGGERLASAYFQLLGGLIDTYNLRYELRRPCTLALSLPGLFGSLMQTLRDQTGQDLHLATLMREFDHAFRDVHDDATDIRIKTCMQKQINLLEALARHCTGVTEHTLGNVCNQVAHWPHRKVKEAMQNLYAFTSDYPGIRHSGTPSNARRTINMRDMIAVSILLVGFTPYLVEGFDAKRVWRG
;
A
#
# COMPACT_ATOMS: atom_id res chain seq x y z
N MET A 1 26.74 -21.28 -7.68
CA MET A 1 26.02 -20.59 -6.60
C MET A 1 24.79 -19.97 -7.21
N PRO A 2 23.56 -20.32 -6.77
CA PRO A 2 22.37 -19.62 -7.23
C PRO A 2 22.38 -18.21 -6.64
N GLU A 3 22.10 -17.22 -7.49
CA GLU A 3 21.88 -15.84 -7.07
C GLU A 3 20.73 -15.80 -6.05
N PRO A 4 20.80 -14.92 -5.03
CA PRO A 4 19.64 -14.71 -4.18
C PRO A 4 18.54 -14.13 -5.06
N GLU A 5 17.48 -14.91 -5.29
CA GLU A 5 16.20 -14.39 -5.75
C GLU A 5 15.82 -13.25 -4.80
N ARG A 6 16.06 -12.01 -5.25
CA ARG A 6 15.50 -10.84 -4.61
C ARG A 6 14.00 -11.01 -4.78
N CYS A 7 13.35 -11.53 -3.73
CA CYS A 7 11.93 -11.42 -3.55
C CYS A 7 11.62 -9.91 -3.47
N VAL A 8 11.44 -9.29 -4.64
CA VAL A 8 10.82 -7.98 -4.78
C VAL A 8 9.39 -8.24 -4.34
N THR A 9 9.16 -8.05 -3.05
CA THR A 9 7.82 -8.03 -2.47
C THR A 9 7.09 -6.96 -3.25
N SER A 10 6.18 -7.36 -4.14
CA SER A 10 5.39 -6.43 -4.95
C SER A 10 4.62 -5.55 -3.99
N ARG A 11 5.06 -4.30 -3.81
CA ARG A 11 4.46 -3.33 -2.89
C ARG A 11 3.10 -2.82 -3.39
N GLY A 12 2.45 -3.49 -4.35
CA GLY A 12 1.23 -3.04 -5.02
C GLY A 12 1.34 -1.63 -5.62
N THR A 13 2.56 -1.19 -5.96
CA THR A 13 2.89 0.17 -6.42
C THR A 13 3.52 0.13 -7.81
N TRP A 14 3.36 1.22 -8.56
CA TRP A 14 3.94 1.38 -9.89
C TRP A 14 5.47 1.40 -9.84
N LEU A 15 6.07 2.06 -8.85
CA LEU A 15 7.52 2.09 -8.66
C LEU A 15 8.11 0.68 -8.55
N ALA A 16 7.43 -0.24 -7.85
CA ALA A 16 7.91 -1.61 -7.66
C ALA A 16 7.92 -2.43 -8.95
N ILE A 17 7.10 -2.07 -9.94
CA ILE A 17 7.00 -2.77 -11.23
C ILE A 17 7.58 -1.96 -12.39
N TRP A 18 8.11 -0.76 -12.15
CA TRP A 18 8.65 0.11 -13.19
C TRP A 18 9.60 -0.59 -14.17
N PRO A 19 10.58 -1.40 -13.75
CA PRO A 19 11.47 -2.11 -14.68
C PRO A 19 10.73 -3.08 -15.62
N ARG A 20 9.58 -3.61 -15.20
CA ARG A 20 8.74 -4.52 -15.99
C ARG A 20 7.90 -3.78 -17.03
N MET A 21 7.50 -2.55 -16.73
CA MET A 21 6.69 -1.71 -17.63
C MET A 21 7.38 -1.47 -18.97
N TRP A 22 8.72 -1.48 -19.01
CA TRP A 22 9.46 -1.40 -20.26
C TRP A 22 9.02 -2.48 -21.26
N HIS A 23 9.01 -3.74 -20.85
CA HIS A 23 8.67 -4.86 -21.73
C HIS A 23 7.17 -5.07 -21.89
N GLU A 24 6.40 -4.82 -20.84
CA GLU A 24 4.98 -5.19 -20.78
C GLU A 24 4.02 -4.05 -21.23
N LEU A 25 4.49 -2.80 -21.22
CA LEU A 25 3.69 -1.63 -21.62
C LEU A 25 4.37 -0.87 -22.75
N TRP A 26 5.55 -0.30 -22.50
CA TRP A 26 6.16 0.68 -23.39
C TRP A 26 6.63 0.07 -24.71
N LEU A 27 7.28 -1.09 -24.66
CA LEU A 27 7.73 -1.80 -25.85
C LEU A 27 6.55 -2.32 -26.68
N VAL A 28 5.50 -2.82 -26.02
CA VAL A 28 4.28 -3.29 -26.70
C VAL A 28 3.63 -2.14 -27.46
N LEU A 29 3.48 -0.98 -26.82
CA LEU A 29 2.92 0.21 -27.46
C LEU A 29 3.75 0.70 -28.64
N ALA A 30 5.08 0.69 -28.51
CA ALA A 30 5.97 1.10 -29.60
C ALA A 30 5.88 0.17 -30.83
N THR A 31 5.31 -1.04 -30.69
CA THR A 31 5.06 -1.96 -31.82
C THR A 31 3.67 -1.80 -32.46
N GLU A 32 2.80 -0.96 -31.89
CA GLU A 32 1.50 -0.68 -32.51
C GLU A 32 1.67 -0.01 -33.87
N PRO A 33 0.89 -0.39 -34.90
CA PRO A 33 1.01 0.21 -36.23
C PRO A 33 0.76 1.72 -36.29
N CYS A 34 0.10 2.27 -35.27
CA CYS A 34 -0.21 3.70 -35.13
C CYS A 34 0.79 4.46 -34.23
N ALA A 35 1.80 3.78 -33.69
CA ALA A 35 2.83 4.42 -32.88
C ALA A 35 3.78 5.22 -33.79
N PRO A 36 3.98 6.52 -33.53
CA PRO A 36 4.90 7.32 -34.31
C PRO A 36 6.36 7.02 -33.92
N PRO A 37 7.34 7.27 -34.81
CA PRO A 37 8.75 6.94 -34.57
C PRO A 37 9.40 7.75 -33.44
N ASP A 38 8.84 8.91 -33.11
CA ASP A 38 9.26 9.84 -32.06
C ASP A 38 8.45 9.71 -30.76
N LEU A 39 7.63 8.65 -30.63
CA LEU A 39 6.81 8.36 -29.44
C LEU A 39 7.52 8.61 -28.10
N PHE A 40 8.77 8.16 -27.98
CA PHE A 40 9.52 8.27 -26.73
C PHE A 40 10.01 9.69 -26.44
N CYS A 41 10.11 10.58 -27.43
CA CYS A 41 10.50 11.97 -27.21
C CYS A 41 9.44 12.70 -26.37
N ASP A 42 8.17 12.62 -26.76
CA ASP A 42 7.08 13.26 -26.03
C ASP A 42 6.85 12.61 -24.67
N LEU A 43 6.86 11.27 -24.61
CA LEU A 43 6.78 10.56 -23.34
C LEU A 43 7.95 10.90 -22.40
N ALA A 44 9.17 11.12 -22.91
CA ALA A 44 10.31 11.51 -22.09
C ALA A 44 10.16 12.93 -21.56
N ARG A 45 9.53 13.82 -22.33
CA ARG A 45 9.21 15.17 -21.90
C ARG A 45 8.22 15.16 -20.73
N ASP A 46 7.19 14.32 -20.81
CA ASP A 46 6.22 14.17 -19.72
C ASP A 46 6.85 13.50 -18.51
N LEU A 47 7.68 12.45 -18.72
CA LEU A 47 8.37 11.73 -17.66
C LEU A 47 9.33 12.63 -16.90
N ALA A 48 9.96 13.62 -17.55
CA ALA A 48 10.89 14.54 -16.91
C ALA A 48 10.27 15.26 -15.70
N ALA A 49 8.96 15.54 -15.72
CA ALA A 49 8.26 16.14 -14.58
C ALA A 49 8.12 15.20 -13.37
N ALA A 50 8.24 13.89 -13.57
CA ALA A 50 8.16 12.88 -12.53
C ALA A 50 9.52 12.44 -11.97
N LEU A 51 10.63 12.89 -12.56
CA LEU A 51 11.98 12.54 -12.11
C LEU A 51 12.39 13.31 -10.85
N ALA A 52 13.20 12.67 -10.02
CA ALA A 52 13.86 13.34 -8.91
C ALA A 52 14.87 14.37 -9.44
N PRO A 53 15.11 15.49 -8.72
CA PRO A 53 16.13 16.44 -9.10
C PRO A 53 17.50 15.76 -9.20
N SER A 54 18.15 15.86 -10.36
CA SER A 54 19.52 15.33 -10.52
C SER A 54 20.49 16.22 -9.74
N PRO A 55 21.35 15.66 -8.87
CA PRO A 55 22.39 16.43 -8.19
C PRO A 55 23.42 17.04 -9.16
N ASP A 56 23.59 16.44 -10.34
CA ASP A 56 24.61 16.84 -11.32
C ASP A 56 24.07 17.67 -12.49
N GLY A 57 22.76 17.98 -12.50
CA GLY A 57 22.15 18.87 -13.50
C GLY A 57 22.25 18.37 -14.95
N ALA A 58 22.31 17.05 -15.17
CA ALA A 58 22.41 16.47 -16.51
C ALA A 58 21.32 17.03 -17.46
N PRO A 59 21.66 17.35 -18.73
CA PRO A 59 20.75 18.03 -19.65
C PRO A 59 19.68 17.06 -20.17
N LEU A 60 18.64 16.84 -19.35
CA LEU A 60 17.40 16.15 -19.75
C LEU A 60 16.82 16.73 -21.05
N ALA A 61 17.02 18.03 -21.31
CA ALA A 61 16.56 18.70 -22.51
C ALA A 61 17.18 18.18 -23.82
N GLU A 62 18.44 17.70 -23.81
CA GLU A 62 19.07 17.14 -25.01
C GLU A 62 18.61 15.69 -25.26
N LEU A 63 18.39 14.92 -24.20
CA LEU A 63 17.92 13.54 -24.28
C LEU A 63 16.49 13.42 -24.81
N VAL A 64 15.63 14.38 -24.50
CA VAL A 64 14.20 14.41 -24.86
C VAL A 64 13.95 14.68 -26.35
N ASN A 65 14.93 15.23 -27.08
CA ASN A 65 14.77 15.56 -28.50
C ASN A 65 15.38 14.53 -29.46
N ASP A 66 16.08 13.51 -28.95
CA ASP A 66 16.62 12.40 -29.73
C ASP A 66 15.79 11.13 -29.48
N PRO A 67 15.10 10.58 -30.50
CA PRO A 67 14.26 9.38 -30.37
C PRO A 67 15.00 8.18 -29.78
N GLN A 68 16.27 7.97 -30.15
CA GLN A 68 17.04 6.84 -29.66
C GLN A 68 17.49 7.08 -28.21
N ALA A 69 17.92 8.29 -27.88
CA ALA A 69 18.30 8.64 -26.51
C ALA A 69 17.11 8.56 -25.56
N SER A 70 15.95 9.09 -25.96
CA SER A 70 14.70 9.03 -25.21
C SER A 70 14.25 7.58 -24.97
N ARG A 71 14.35 6.73 -26.00
CA ARG A 71 14.04 5.30 -25.87
C ARG A 71 14.98 4.59 -24.89
N THR A 72 16.29 4.86 -24.98
CA THR A 72 17.29 4.30 -24.05
C THR A 72 17.07 4.78 -22.62
N LEU A 73 16.66 6.04 -22.43
CA LEU A 73 16.30 6.59 -21.14
C LEU A 73 15.17 5.75 -20.50
N PHE A 74 14.05 5.55 -21.19
CA PHE A 74 12.94 4.72 -20.68
C PHE A 74 13.36 3.30 -20.33
N ALA A 75 14.21 2.68 -21.15
CA ALA A 75 14.65 1.31 -20.96
C ALA A 75 15.58 1.12 -19.76
N THR A 76 16.33 2.17 -19.39
CA THR A 76 17.41 2.08 -18.39
C THR A 76 17.13 2.88 -17.12
N LEU A 77 16.08 3.72 -17.11
CA LEU A 77 15.72 4.52 -15.95
C LEU A 77 15.35 3.62 -14.77
N ALA A 78 16.17 3.67 -13.73
CA ALA A 78 15.91 2.98 -12.49
C ALA A 78 14.81 3.69 -11.68
N ALA A 79 14.00 2.92 -10.93
CA ALA A 79 12.86 3.45 -10.18
C ALA A 79 13.27 4.48 -9.11
N GLU A 80 14.50 4.39 -8.61
CA GLU A 80 15.08 5.29 -7.61
C GLU A 80 15.29 6.71 -8.13
N HIS A 81 15.32 6.90 -9.45
CA HIS A 81 15.40 8.22 -10.08
C HIS A 81 14.04 8.88 -10.27
N ILE A 82 12.94 8.19 -9.97
CA ILE A 82 11.59 8.75 -10.01
C ILE A 82 11.28 9.37 -8.65
N ALA A 83 10.76 10.60 -8.64
CA ALA A 83 10.64 11.40 -7.42
C ALA A 83 9.73 10.76 -6.36
N SER A 84 8.62 10.14 -6.79
CA SER A 84 7.66 9.47 -5.91
C SER A 84 6.66 8.62 -6.70
N GLU A 85 5.92 7.77 -5.99
CA GLU A 85 4.81 7.00 -6.54
C GLU A 85 3.71 7.93 -7.09
N SER A 86 3.37 9.01 -6.37
CA SER A 86 2.39 10.00 -6.83
C SER A 86 2.84 10.72 -8.12
N ALA A 87 4.14 10.98 -8.28
CA ALA A 87 4.68 11.58 -9.49
C ALA A 87 4.58 10.61 -10.68
N LEU A 88 4.91 9.34 -10.46
CA LEU A 88 4.76 8.29 -11.48
C LEU A 88 3.30 8.10 -11.89
N VAL A 89 2.37 8.06 -10.94
CA VAL A 89 0.92 7.98 -11.23
C VAL A 89 0.46 9.14 -12.10
N THR A 90 0.92 10.36 -11.81
CA THR A 90 0.58 11.55 -12.59
C THR A 90 1.07 11.40 -14.03
N PHE A 91 2.34 11.02 -14.21
CA PHE A 91 2.90 10.73 -15.53
C PHE A 91 2.10 9.66 -16.30
N LEU A 92 1.71 8.55 -15.65
CA LEU A 92 0.94 7.49 -16.31
C LEU A 92 -0.45 7.97 -16.74
N GLN A 93 -1.09 8.84 -15.97
CA GLN A 93 -2.36 9.43 -16.38
C GLN A 93 -2.19 10.39 -17.55
N ASP A 94 -1.18 11.25 -17.50
CA ASP A 94 -0.91 12.29 -18.50
C ASP A 94 -0.48 11.68 -19.84
N ALA A 95 0.29 10.58 -19.79
CA ALA A 95 0.71 9.83 -20.98
C ALA A 95 -0.46 9.39 -21.86
N TYR A 96 -1.65 9.15 -21.29
CA TYR A 96 -2.84 8.82 -22.09
C TYR A 96 -3.23 9.95 -23.05
N ALA A 97 -3.17 11.20 -22.60
CA ALA A 97 -3.50 12.36 -23.44
C ALA A 97 -2.45 12.51 -24.56
N THR A 98 -1.17 12.45 -24.20
CA THR A 98 -0.03 12.51 -25.13
C THR A 98 -0.11 11.43 -26.21
N LEU A 99 -0.42 10.19 -25.82
CA LEU A 99 -0.61 9.08 -26.75
C LEU A 99 -1.83 9.27 -27.67
N GLY A 100 -2.89 9.92 -27.16
CA GLY A 100 -4.05 10.30 -27.95
C GLY A 100 -3.75 11.36 -28.99
N GLU A 101 -2.89 12.33 -28.68
CA GLU A 101 -2.42 13.35 -29.63
C GLU A 101 -1.51 12.76 -30.71
N LEU A 102 -0.64 11.83 -30.32
CA LEU A 102 0.36 11.21 -31.19
C LEU A 102 -0.20 10.15 -32.14
N GLY A 103 -0.97 9.19 -31.61
CA GLY A 103 -1.44 8.00 -32.34
C GLY A 103 -2.96 7.88 -32.41
N GLY A 104 -3.69 8.91 -31.98
CA GLY A 104 -5.15 8.93 -31.92
C GLY A 104 -5.75 8.01 -30.85
N GLU A 105 -7.07 7.86 -30.91
CA GLU A 105 -7.84 7.04 -29.96
C GLU A 105 -7.37 5.58 -29.90
N ARG A 106 -6.85 5.04 -31.01
CA ARG A 106 -6.36 3.67 -31.08
C ARG A 106 -5.16 3.45 -30.15
N LEU A 107 -4.15 4.32 -30.20
CA LEU A 107 -2.96 4.20 -29.37
C LEU A 107 -3.28 4.45 -27.90
N ALA A 108 -4.07 5.50 -27.61
CA ALA A 108 -4.53 5.79 -26.25
C ALA A 108 -5.35 4.64 -25.66
N SER A 109 -6.23 4.02 -26.45
CA SER A 109 -7.02 2.86 -26.00
C SER A 109 -6.15 1.63 -25.74
N ALA A 110 -5.15 1.35 -26.58
CA ALA A 110 -4.20 0.27 -26.35
C ALA A 110 -3.42 0.48 -25.03
N TYR A 111 -2.96 1.71 -24.77
CA TYR A 111 -2.31 2.08 -23.51
C TYR A 111 -3.20 1.84 -22.31
N PHE A 112 -4.46 2.29 -22.37
CA PHE A 112 -5.43 2.07 -21.29
C PHE A 112 -5.63 0.59 -20.98
N GLN A 113 -5.74 -0.27 -22.00
CA GLN A 113 -5.92 -1.71 -21.79
C GLN A 113 -4.68 -2.35 -21.17
N LEU A 114 -3.48 -2.00 -21.64
CA LEU A 114 -2.23 -2.52 -21.09
C LEU A 114 -2.03 -2.07 -19.64
N LEU A 115 -2.34 -0.82 -19.33
CA LEU A 115 -2.26 -0.28 -17.97
C LEU A 115 -3.24 -1.02 -17.02
N GLY A 116 -4.47 -1.29 -17.48
CA GLY A 116 -5.44 -2.11 -16.76
C GLY A 116 -4.92 -3.54 -16.51
N GLY A 117 -4.35 -4.16 -17.54
CA GLY A 117 -3.75 -5.49 -17.43
C GLY A 117 -2.60 -5.57 -16.41
N LEU A 118 -1.77 -4.53 -16.32
CA LEU A 118 -0.72 -4.44 -15.30
C LEU A 118 -1.30 -4.32 -13.87
N ILE A 119 -2.36 -3.52 -13.70
CA ILE A 119 -3.05 -3.39 -12.40
C ILE A 119 -3.51 -4.75 -11.92
N ASP A 120 -4.22 -5.49 -12.78
CA ASP A 120 -4.76 -6.80 -12.45
C ASP A 120 -3.65 -7.83 -12.20
N THR A 121 -2.64 -7.87 -13.08
CA THR A 121 -1.54 -8.84 -13.02
C THR A 121 -0.70 -8.69 -11.75
N TYR A 122 -0.40 -7.45 -11.36
CA TYR A 122 0.47 -7.15 -10.23
C TYR A 122 -0.29 -6.80 -8.94
N ASN A 123 -1.62 -6.92 -8.95
CA ASN A 123 -2.51 -6.53 -7.85
C ASN A 123 -2.17 -5.12 -7.33
N LEU A 124 -2.02 -4.17 -8.25
CA LEU A 124 -1.68 -2.81 -7.89
C LEU A 124 -2.84 -2.17 -7.14
N ARG A 125 -2.52 -1.21 -6.28
CA ARG A 125 -3.48 -0.57 -5.38
C ARG A 125 -4.49 0.36 -6.07
N TYR A 126 -4.58 0.36 -7.39
CA TYR A 126 -5.36 1.31 -8.17
C TYR A 126 -6.54 0.65 -8.88
N GLU A 127 -7.55 1.44 -9.20
CA GLU A 127 -8.60 1.15 -10.16
C GLU A 127 -8.44 2.13 -11.32
N LEU A 128 -8.45 1.61 -12.55
CA LEU A 128 -8.33 2.42 -13.75
C LEU A 128 -9.71 2.87 -14.24
N ARG A 129 -9.91 4.19 -14.31
CA ARG A 129 -11.16 4.83 -14.75
C ARG A 129 -10.94 5.62 -16.03
N ARG A 130 -11.99 5.76 -16.86
CA ARG A 130 -11.92 6.58 -18.08
C ARG A 130 -11.88 8.09 -17.76
N PRO A 131 -11.15 8.92 -18.54
CA PRO A 131 -10.38 8.54 -19.73
C PRO A 131 -9.07 7.81 -19.41
N CYS A 132 -8.34 8.18 -18.37
CA CYS A 132 -7.24 7.42 -17.77
C CYS A 132 -6.92 8.01 -16.38
N THR A 133 -7.67 7.61 -15.37
CA THR A 133 -7.49 8.05 -13.99
C THR A 133 -7.20 6.83 -13.12
N LEU A 134 -6.07 6.86 -12.42
CA LEU A 134 -5.65 5.84 -11.48
C LEU A 134 -6.15 6.22 -10.09
N ALA A 135 -7.35 5.75 -9.74
CA ALA A 135 -7.93 6.00 -8.43
C ALA A 135 -7.43 4.95 -7.43
N LEU A 136 -7.09 5.34 -6.20
CA LEU A 136 -6.80 4.38 -5.14
C LEU A 136 -8.02 3.49 -4.90
N SER A 137 -7.85 2.16 -4.97
CA SER A 137 -8.91 1.20 -4.68
C SER A 137 -9.04 0.97 -3.18
N LEU A 138 -10.21 0.53 -2.72
CA LEU A 138 -10.40 0.20 -1.30
C LEU A 138 -9.45 -0.92 -0.82
N PRO A 139 -9.25 -2.04 -1.55
CA PRO A 139 -8.21 -3.02 -1.20
C PRO A 139 -6.81 -2.40 -1.17
N GLY A 140 -6.52 -1.51 -2.12
CA GLY A 140 -5.26 -0.77 -2.19
C GLY A 140 -5.01 0.14 -0.98
N LEU A 141 -6.05 0.77 -0.45
CA LEU A 141 -6.00 1.56 0.77
C LEU A 141 -5.62 0.69 1.98
N PHE A 142 -6.26 -0.47 2.15
CA PHE A 142 -5.93 -1.41 3.23
C PHE A 142 -4.51 -1.96 3.08
N GLY A 143 -4.08 -2.28 1.86
CA GLY A 143 -2.70 -2.69 1.58
C GLY A 143 -1.69 -1.61 1.98
N SER A 144 -1.95 -0.36 1.61
CA SER A 144 -1.10 0.79 1.95
C SER A 144 -1.05 1.05 3.46
N LEU A 145 -2.18 0.89 4.16
CA LEU A 145 -2.28 1.01 5.60
C LEU A 145 -1.46 -0.08 6.32
N MET A 146 -1.58 -1.34 5.89
CA MET A 146 -0.79 -2.44 6.43
C MET A 146 0.71 -2.28 6.16
N GLN A 147 1.09 -1.76 5.00
CA GLN A 147 2.50 -1.47 4.70
C GLN A 147 3.04 -0.35 5.61
N THR A 148 2.26 0.71 5.81
CA THR A 148 2.63 1.80 6.72
C THR A 148 2.82 1.29 8.14
N LEU A 149 1.93 0.41 8.61
CA LEU A 149 2.04 -0.24 9.90
C LEU A 149 3.33 -1.07 10.01
N ARG A 150 3.70 -1.84 8.97
CA ARG A 150 4.96 -2.60 8.93
C ARG A 150 6.18 -1.69 8.95
N ASP A 151 6.17 -0.61 8.17
CA ASP A 151 7.26 0.36 8.12
C ASP A 151 7.48 1.02 9.49
N GLN A 152 6.40 1.43 10.16
CA GLN A 152 6.46 2.10 11.47
C GLN A 152 6.89 1.14 12.57
N THR A 153 6.29 -0.05 12.63
CA THR A 153 6.67 -1.08 13.63
C THR A 153 8.11 -1.55 13.43
N GLY A 154 8.62 -1.56 12.20
CA GLY A 154 10.00 -1.91 11.86
C GLY A 154 11.07 -0.97 12.43
N GLN A 155 10.69 0.23 12.89
CA GLN A 155 11.59 1.20 13.51
C GLN A 155 11.91 0.90 14.98
N ASP A 156 11.14 0.01 15.62
CA ASP A 156 11.32 -0.39 17.02
C ASP A 156 11.39 -1.94 17.13
N LEU A 157 12.38 -2.45 17.86
CA LEU A 157 12.63 -3.89 17.94
C LEU A 157 11.47 -4.67 18.60
N HIS A 158 10.82 -4.08 19.59
CA HIS A 158 9.70 -4.70 20.29
C HIS A 158 8.45 -4.72 19.41
N LEU A 159 8.11 -3.59 18.79
CA LEU A 159 6.97 -3.48 17.86
C LEU A 159 7.16 -4.38 16.63
N ALA A 160 8.36 -4.44 16.06
CA ALA A 160 8.68 -5.36 14.96
C ALA A 160 8.46 -6.82 15.34
N THR A 161 8.74 -7.18 16.60
CA THR A 161 8.49 -8.54 17.12
C THR A 161 7.00 -8.82 17.22
N LEU A 162 6.22 -7.90 17.81
CA LEU A 162 4.76 -8.04 17.89
C LEU A 162 4.10 -8.10 16.50
N MET A 163 4.60 -7.33 15.52
CA MET A 163 4.12 -7.37 14.15
C MET A 163 4.38 -8.74 13.50
N ARG A 164 5.56 -9.32 13.69
CA ARG A 164 5.88 -10.68 13.22
C ARG A 164 5.04 -11.76 13.90
N GLU A 165 4.78 -11.63 15.19
CA GLU A 165 3.89 -12.55 15.92
C GLU A 165 2.46 -12.50 15.37
N PHE A 166 1.95 -11.29 15.06
CA PHE A 166 0.66 -11.14 14.41
C PHE A 166 0.64 -11.76 13.00
N ASP A 167 1.63 -11.43 12.15
CA ASP A 167 1.74 -12.01 10.81
C ASP A 167 1.85 -13.56 10.86
N HIS A 168 2.54 -14.12 11.85
CA HIS A 168 2.62 -15.57 12.05
C HIS A 168 1.27 -16.16 12.46
N ALA A 169 0.61 -15.58 13.46
CA ALA A 169 -0.70 -16.06 13.91
C ALA A 169 -1.77 -15.97 12.81
N PHE A 170 -1.68 -14.96 11.94
CA PHE A 170 -2.56 -14.85 10.78
C PHE A 170 -2.32 -15.97 9.76
N ARG A 171 -1.06 -16.36 9.52
CA ARG A 171 -0.72 -17.52 8.67
C ARG A 171 -1.17 -18.84 9.29
N ASP A 172 -1.01 -19.02 10.61
CA ASP A 172 -1.47 -20.24 11.28
C ASP A 172 -2.98 -20.47 11.07
N VAL A 173 -3.77 -19.40 11.04
CA VAL A 173 -5.22 -19.46 10.78
C VAL A 173 -5.54 -19.80 9.32
N HIS A 174 -4.67 -19.42 8.37
CA HIS A 174 -4.80 -19.84 6.97
C HIS A 174 -4.61 -21.35 6.83
N ASP A 175 -3.62 -21.92 7.51
CA ASP A 175 -3.30 -23.34 7.43
C ASP A 175 -4.37 -24.20 8.15
N ASP A 176 -4.85 -23.75 9.31
CA ASP A 176 -5.90 -24.42 10.06
C ASP A 176 -6.71 -23.43 10.93
N ALA A 177 -7.99 -23.30 10.63
CA ALA A 177 -8.88 -22.29 11.20
C ALA A 177 -9.54 -22.71 12.53
N THR A 178 -8.77 -23.27 13.47
CA THR A 178 -9.32 -23.66 14.79
C THR A 178 -9.70 -22.45 15.65
N ASP A 179 -10.62 -22.66 16.60
CA ASP A 179 -11.04 -21.65 17.59
C ASP A 179 -9.83 -21.07 18.35
N ILE A 180 -8.86 -21.91 18.73
CA ILE A 180 -7.64 -21.48 19.45
C ILE A 180 -6.76 -20.58 18.57
N ARG A 181 -6.55 -20.95 17.29
CA ARG A 181 -5.72 -20.16 16.37
C ARG A 181 -6.39 -18.82 16.04
N ILE A 182 -7.70 -18.81 15.85
CA ILE A 182 -8.48 -17.59 15.64
C ILE A 182 -8.34 -16.64 16.83
N LYS A 183 -8.52 -17.14 18.05
CA LYS A 183 -8.37 -16.35 19.28
C LYS A 183 -6.96 -15.80 19.44
N THR A 184 -5.95 -16.64 19.20
CA THR A 184 -4.54 -16.24 19.24
C THR A 184 -4.25 -15.12 18.22
N CYS A 185 -4.76 -15.22 17.00
CA CYS A 185 -4.59 -14.18 15.99
C CYS A 185 -5.16 -12.82 16.45
N MET A 186 -6.40 -12.80 16.95
CA MET A 186 -7.02 -11.59 17.52
C MET A 186 -6.20 -11.04 18.70
N GLN A 187 -5.73 -11.91 19.59
CA GLN A 187 -4.90 -11.53 20.74
C GLN A 187 -3.62 -10.84 20.30
N LYS A 188 -2.88 -11.42 19.33
CA LYS A 188 -1.62 -10.85 18.83
C LYS A 188 -1.83 -9.48 18.19
N GLN A 189 -2.93 -9.30 17.46
CA GLN A 189 -3.26 -7.99 16.89
C GLN A 189 -3.55 -6.93 17.96
N ILE A 190 -4.34 -7.26 19.00
CA ILE A 190 -4.61 -6.32 20.11
C ILE A 190 -3.32 -5.98 20.86
N ASN A 191 -2.45 -6.95 21.10
CA ASN A 191 -1.17 -6.70 21.77
C ASN A 191 -0.30 -5.73 20.96
N LEU A 192 -0.26 -5.90 19.63
CA LEU A 192 0.43 -4.96 18.74
C LEU A 192 -0.16 -3.55 18.84
N LEU A 193 -1.48 -3.40 18.76
CA LEU A 193 -2.15 -2.09 18.83
C LEU A 193 -1.98 -1.41 20.19
N GLU A 194 -2.03 -2.19 21.28
CA GLU A 194 -1.75 -1.69 22.63
C GLU A 194 -0.33 -1.16 22.75
N ALA A 195 0.65 -1.89 22.22
CA ALA A 195 2.04 -1.45 22.22
C ALA A 195 2.24 -0.20 21.36
N LEU A 196 1.63 -0.14 20.17
CA LEU A 196 1.69 1.05 19.29
C LEU A 196 1.12 2.29 19.97
N ALA A 197 -0.08 2.18 20.54
CA ALA A 197 -0.75 3.31 21.18
C ALA A 197 0.02 3.83 22.40
N ARG A 198 0.79 2.97 23.07
CA ARG A 198 1.69 3.37 24.18
C ARG A 198 2.90 4.20 23.74
N HIS A 199 3.22 4.21 22.45
CA HIS A 199 4.27 5.07 21.91
C HIS A 199 3.76 6.47 21.54
N CYS A 200 2.44 6.72 21.62
CA CYS A 200 1.90 8.06 21.44
C CYS A 200 2.38 9.02 22.55
N THR A 201 2.64 10.26 22.17
CA THR A 201 3.15 11.30 23.07
C THR A 201 2.12 11.59 24.17
N GLY A 202 2.57 11.58 25.43
CA GLY A 202 1.71 11.88 26.58
C GLY A 202 0.88 10.68 27.09
N VAL A 203 1.05 9.50 26.50
CA VAL A 203 0.42 8.27 27.01
C VAL A 203 1.25 7.67 28.15
N THR A 204 0.60 7.42 29.29
CA THR A 204 1.19 6.80 30.48
C THR A 204 0.50 5.49 30.88
N GLU A 205 -0.69 5.24 30.33
CA GLU A 205 -1.49 4.05 30.64
C GLU A 205 -0.95 2.80 29.93
N HIS A 206 -1.28 1.63 30.48
CA HIS A 206 -0.74 0.35 30.00
C HIS A 206 -1.73 -0.50 29.21
N THR A 207 -3.03 -0.23 29.33
CA THR A 207 -4.08 -0.97 28.63
C THR A 207 -4.64 -0.14 27.49
N LEU A 208 -4.89 -0.75 26.34
CA LEU A 208 -5.39 -0.02 25.16
C LEU A 208 -6.71 0.73 25.46
N GLY A 209 -7.57 0.14 26.29
CA GLY A 209 -8.80 0.80 26.76
C GLY A 209 -8.55 2.13 27.48
N ASN A 210 -7.57 2.17 28.39
CA ASN A 210 -7.20 3.40 29.11
C ASN A 210 -6.39 4.36 28.23
N VAL A 211 -5.49 3.83 27.39
CA VAL A 211 -4.69 4.62 26.43
C VAL A 211 -5.62 5.42 25.49
N CYS A 212 -6.75 4.84 25.08
CA CYS A 212 -7.74 5.57 24.27
C CYS A 212 -8.21 6.89 24.92
N ASN A 213 -8.18 7.02 26.25
CA ASN A 213 -8.55 8.27 26.94
C ASN A 213 -7.43 9.33 26.93
N GLN A 214 -6.20 8.95 26.58
CA GLN A 214 -5.02 9.83 26.54
C GLN A 214 -4.64 10.23 25.10
N VAL A 215 -5.01 9.42 24.12
CA VAL A 215 -4.83 9.74 22.69
C VAL A 215 -5.79 10.84 22.25
N ALA A 216 -5.28 11.89 21.62
CA ALA A 216 -6.07 13.07 21.22
C ALA A 216 -6.64 13.01 19.78
N HIS A 217 -6.25 12.02 18.97
CA HIS A 217 -6.53 12.01 17.53
C HIS A 217 -7.97 11.59 17.15
N TRP A 218 -8.86 11.37 18.12
CA TRP A 218 -10.21 10.88 17.85
C TRP A 218 -11.08 11.97 17.21
N PRO A 219 -11.73 11.71 16.05
CA PRO A 219 -12.60 12.69 15.40
C PRO A 219 -13.93 12.87 16.15
N HIS A 220 -14.33 11.88 16.95
CA HIS A 220 -15.55 11.91 17.73
C HIS A 220 -15.50 10.90 18.88
N ARG A 221 -16.16 11.20 20.01
CA ARG A 221 -16.20 10.32 21.20
C ARG A 221 -16.68 8.91 20.88
N LYS A 222 -17.65 8.75 19.97
CA LYS A 222 -18.18 7.41 19.61
C LYS A 222 -17.19 6.55 18.84
N VAL A 223 -16.25 7.16 18.11
CA VAL A 223 -15.16 6.43 17.44
C VAL A 223 -14.18 5.89 18.48
N LYS A 224 -13.83 6.70 19.48
CA LYS A 224 -13.06 6.25 20.65
C LYS A 224 -13.74 5.10 21.39
N GLU A 225 -15.03 5.27 21.73
CA GLU A 225 -15.80 4.25 22.43
C GLU A 225 -15.92 2.94 21.64
N ALA A 226 -15.97 2.99 20.32
CA ALA A 226 -15.96 1.80 19.48
C ALA A 226 -14.66 1.00 19.64
N MET A 227 -13.50 1.66 19.64
CA MET A 227 -12.21 1.01 19.92
C MET A 227 -12.16 0.43 21.34
N GLN A 228 -12.63 1.18 22.34
CA GLN A 228 -12.70 0.70 23.73
C GLN A 228 -13.62 -0.52 23.88
N ASN A 229 -14.76 -0.55 23.19
CA ASN A 229 -15.68 -1.69 23.21
C ASN A 229 -15.09 -2.92 22.50
N LEU A 230 -14.34 -2.73 21.41
CA LEU A 230 -13.63 -3.84 20.76
C LEU A 230 -12.53 -4.40 21.67
N TYR A 231 -11.79 -3.53 22.35
CA TYR A 231 -10.80 -3.94 23.34
C TYR A 231 -11.45 -4.73 24.50
N ALA A 232 -12.56 -4.22 25.05
CA ALA A 232 -13.32 -4.89 26.10
C ALA A 232 -13.81 -6.28 25.65
N PHE A 233 -14.34 -6.40 24.43
CA PHE A 233 -14.70 -7.69 23.85
C PHE A 233 -13.53 -8.69 23.88
N THR A 234 -12.31 -8.29 23.50
CA THR A 234 -11.15 -9.19 23.53
C THR A 234 -10.66 -9.55 24.94
N SER A 235 -11.04 -8.75 25.94
CA SER A 235 -10.75 -9.01 27.35
C SER A 235 -11.81 -9.91 28.00
N ASP A 236 -13.08 -9.70 27.66
CA ASP A 236 -14.22 -10.38 28.26
C ASP A 236 -14.54 -11.72 27.60
N TYR A 237 -14.26 -11.88 26.30
CA TYR A 237 -14.51 -13.13 25.62
C TYR A 237 -13.49 -14.21 26.05
N PRO A 238 -13.94 -15.41 26.46
CA PRO A 238 -13.07 -16.45 27.00
C PRO A 238 -11.96 -16.90 26.04
N GLY A 239 -10.72 -16.82 26.52
CA GLY A 239 -9.56 -17.38 25.84
C GLY A 239 -8.99 -16.54 24.69
N ILE A 240 -9.41 -15.28 24.52
CA ILE A 240 -8.69 -14.34 23.64
C ILE A 240 -7.49 -13.75 24.38
N ARG A 241 -7.72 -12.91 25.40
CA ARG A 241 -6.62 -12.25 26.15
C ARG A 241 -6.42 -12.82 27.55
N HIS A 242 -7.51 -13.10 28.25
CA HIS A 242 -7.53 -13.63 29.61
C HIS A 242 -8.53 -14.79 29.68
N SER A 243 -8.73 -15.35 30.88
CA SER A 243 -9.78 -16.38 31.10
C SER A 243 -11.16 -15.91 30.64
N GLY A 244 -11.40 -14.59 30.66
CA GLY A 244 -12.65 -13.96 30.24
C GLY A 244 -13.81 -14.30 31.16
N THR A 245 -15.03 -13.96 30.72
CA THR A 245 -16.28 -14.22 31.41
C THR A 245 -17.14 -15.15 30.55
N PRO A 246 -17.24 -16.46 30.86
CA PRO A 246 -17.95 -17.43 30.02
C PRO A 246 -19.40 -17.06 29.68
N SER A 247 -20.12 -16.39 30.59
CA SER A 247 -21.49 -15.94 30.36
C SER A 247 -21.62 -14.83 29.30
N ASN A 248 -20.54 -14.14 28.95
CA ASN A 248 -20.54 -13.11 27.92
C ASN A 248 -20.44 -13.70 26.50
N ALA A 249 -20.00 -14.96 26.36
CA ALA A 249 -19.90 -15.64 25.08
C ALA A 249 -21.28 -16.12 24.61
N ARG A 250 -21.82 -15.52 23.55
CA ARG A 250 -23.11 -15.94 22.95
C ARG A 250 -23.00 -17.16 22.04
N ARG A 251 -21.83 -17.37 21.44
CA ARG A 251 -21.48 -18.51 20.57
C ARG A 251 -19.96 -18.54 20.42
N THR A 252 -19.44 -19.66 19.91
CA THR A 252 -18.04 -19.78 19.49
C THR A 252 -17.72 -18.79 18.37
N ILE A 253 -16.52 -18.19 18.45
CA ILE A 253 -15.96 -17.32 17.42
C ILE A 253 -15.54 -18.17 16.23
N ASN A 254 -15.71 -17.63 15.03
CA ASN A 254 -15.25 -18.28 13.81
C ASN A 254 -14.51 -17.29 12.90
N MET A 255 -14.10 -17.77 11.72
CA MET A 255 -13.33 -17.00 10.75
C MET A 255 -13.99 -15.67 10.37
N ARG A 256 -15.32 -15.62 10.26
CA ARG A 256 -16.05 -14.38 9.91
C ARG A 256 -15.80 -13.29 10.96
N ASP A 257 -15.79 -13.66 12.24
CA ASP A 257 -15.55 -12.71 13.33
C ASP A 257 -14.10 -12.24 13.33
N MET A 258 -13.15 -13.15 13.07
CA MET A 258 -11.72 -12.84 12.93
C MET A 258 -11.48 -11.81 11.84
N ILE A 259 -12.03 -12.03 10.65
CA ILE A 259 -11.92 -11.10 9.53
C ILE A 259 -12.51 -9.73 9.89
N ALA A 260 -13.72 -9.70 10.44
CA ALA A 260 -14.39 -8.45 10.78
C ALA A 260 -13.62 -7.65 11.86
N VAL A 261 -13.23 -8.31 12.95
CA VAL A 261 -12.46 -7.68 14.03
C VAL A 261 -11.11 -7.22 13.51
N SER A 262 -10.42 -8.02 12.71
CA SER A 262 -9.10 -7.65 12.18
C SER A 262 -9.15 -6.41 11.30
N ILE A 263 -10.15 -6.32 10.41
CA ILE A 263 -10.37 -5.15 9.55
C ILE A 263 -10.66 -3.91 10.40
N LEU A 264 -11.54 -4.03 11.40
CA LEU A 264 -11.86 -2.91 12.29
C LEU A 264 -10.61 -2.43 13.05
N LEU A 265 -9.85 -3.35 13.62
CA LEU A 265 -8.62 -3.06 14.37
C LEU A 265 -7.55 -2.41 13.50
N VAL A 266 -7.31 -2.90 12.28
CA VAL A 266 -6.46 -2.22 11.30
C VAL A 266 -6.99 -0.82 10.99
N GLY A 267 -8.31 -0.67 10.82
CA GLY A 267 -8.96 0.62 10.58
C GLY A 267 -8.80 1.66 11.70
N PHE A 268 -8.47 1.23 12.93
CA PHE A 268 -8.17 2.14 14.04
C PHE A 268 -6.70 2.58 14.11
N THR A 269 -5.80 1.95 13.35
CA THR A 269 -4.37 2.30 13.34
C THR A 269 -4.08 3.77 13.04
N PRO A 270 -4.80 4.50 12.16
CA PRO A 270 -4.55 5.93 11.94
C PRO A 270 -4.66 6.80 13.18
N TYR A 271 -5.42 6.36 14.19
CA TYR A 271 -5.59 7.07 15.46
C TYR A 271 -4.61 6.61 16.54
N LEU A 272 -4.01 5.43 16.38
CA LEU A 272 -3.20 4.76 17.40
C LEU A 272 -1.70 4.79 17.08
N VAL A 273 -1.30 5.38 15.96
CA VAL A 273 0.11 5.56 15.61
C VAL A 273 0.47 7.04 15.55
N GLU A 274 1.47 7.40 16.33
CA GLU A 274 2.06 8.74 16.33
C GLU A 274 2.61 9.09 14.93
N GLY A 275 2.36 10.31 14.47
CA GLY A 275 2.88 10.78 13.18
C GLY A 275 2.29 10.08 11.96
N PHE A 276 1.10 9.47 12.06
CA PHE A 276 0.42 8.89 10.91
C PHE A 276 0.21 9.91 9.78
N ASP A 277 0.77 9.64 8.60
CA ASP A 277 0.62 10.48 7.41
C ASP A 277 -0.47 9.90 6.48
N ALA A 278 -1.68 10.44 6.60
CA ALA A 278 -2.80 10.07 5.74
C ALA A 278 -2.53 10.33 4.25
N LYS A 279 -1.72 11.35 3.90
CA LYS A 279 -1.40 11.65 2.50
C LYS A 279 -0.48 10.58 1.93
N ARG A 280 0.48 10.09 2.70
CA ARG A 280 1.34 8.98 2.28
C ARG A 280 0.55 7.70 2.03
N VAL A 281 -0.41 7.37 2.90
CA VAL A 281 -1.29 6.20 2.70
C VAL A 281 -2.16 6.38 1.45
N TRP A 282 -2.69 7.58 1.21
CA TRP A 282 -3.58 7.86 0.09
C TRP A 282 -2.87 7.99 -1.26
N ARG A 283 -1.67 8.59 -1.29
CA ARG A 283 -0.94 8.96 -2.52
C ARG A 283 0.27 8.08 -2.81
N GLY A 284 0.80 7.36 -1.82
CA GLY A 284 2.09 6.66 -1.89
C GLY A 284 3.25 7.57 -1.64
#